data_AF-A0AAV6IA01-F1
#
_entry.id   AF-A0AAV6IA01-F1
#
_cell.length_a   1.000
_cell.length_b   1.000
_cell.length_c   1.000
_cell.angle_alpha   90.00
_cell.angle_beta   90.00
_cell.angle_gamma   90.00
#
_symmetry.space_group_name_H-M   'P 1'
#
loop_
_entity.id
_entity.type
_entity.pdbx_description
1 polymer ?
#
loop_
_entity_poly.entity_id
_entity_poly.type
_entity_poly.pdbx_seq_one_letter_code
_entity_poly.pdbx_strand_id
1 'polypeptide(L)'
;MKTEVVLIEVPYLLSQAIVFVIITYPMVGYYWSTYKVFWYFYAMFSTLLYFTYLAMLIGAITPSLPVASMLQALFYMIFYLFTGLLIPKPVRYFALG
;
A
#
# COMPACT_ATOMS: atom_id res chain seq x y z
N MET A 1 5.84 -22.66 -5.80
CA MET A 1 5.23 -21.39 -6.24
C MET A 1 4.70 -21.58 -7.66
N LYS A 2 3.37 -21.59 -7.84
CA LYS A 2 2.77 -21.75 -9.17
C LYS A 2 2.87 -20.40 -9.89
N THR A 3 3.78 -20.30 -10.85
CA THR A 3 4.01 -19.08 -11.66
C THR A 3 2.76 -18.62 -12.41
N GLU A 4 1.83 -19.54 -12.68
CA GLU A 4 0.53 -19.25 -13.30
C GLU A 4 -0.33 -18.29 -12.46
N VAL A 5 -0.28 -18.41 -11.14
CA VAL A 5 -1.08 -17.55 -10.24
C VAL A 5 -0.53 -16.12 -10.26
N VAL A 6 0.78 -15.95 -10.41
CA VAL A 6 1.42 -14.63 -10.47
C VAL A 6 0.95 -13.85 -11.71
N LEU A 7 0.69 -14.55 -12.82
CA LEU A 7 0.30 -13.91 -14.08
C LEU A 7 -1.13 -13.35 -14.03
N ILE A 8 -2.05 -14.04 -13.34
CA ILE A 8 -3.45 -13.61 -13.22
C ILE A 8 -3.63 -12.46 -12.21
N GLU A 9 -2.68 -12.30 -11.30
CA GLU A 9 -2.73 -11.30 -10.23
C GLU A 9 -2.47 -9.88 -10.76
N VAL A 10 -1.63 -9.74 -11.78
CA VAL A 10 -1.34 -8.43 -12.40
C VAL A 10 -2.60 -7.74 -12.95
N PRO A 11 -3.41 -8.36 -13.84
CA PRO A 11 -4.62 -7.71 -14.36
C PRO A 11 -5.67 -7.51 -13.27
N TYR A 12 -5.75 -8.41 -12.29
CA TYR A 12 -6.66 -8.27 -11.15
C TYR A 12 -6.30 -7.04 -10.30
N LEU A 13 -5.05 -6.91 -9.88
CA LEU A 13 -4.56 -5.78 -9.08
C LEU A 13 -4.62 -4.47 -9.87
N LEU A 14 -4.46 -4.51 -11.19
CA LEU A 14 -4.63 -3.34 -12.05
C LEU A 14 -6.08 -2.87 -12.04
N SER A 15 -7.05 -3.78 -12.20
CA SER A 15 -8.47 -3.44 -12.11
C SER A 15 -8.84 -2.90 -10.72
N GLN A 16 -8.31 -3.51 -9.66
CA GLN A 16 -8.53 -3.09 -8.28
C GLN A 16 -7.96 -1.69 -8.02
N ALA A 17 -6.75 -1.40 -8.52
CA ALA A 17 -6.13 -0.09 -8.38
C ALA A 17 -6.93 1.00 -9.12
N ILE A 18 -7.48 0.70 -10.31
CA ILE A 18 -8.33 1.64 -11.05
C ILE A 18 -9.58 1.98 -10.24
N VAL A 19 -10.31 0.95 -9.78
CA VAL A 19 -11.55 1.13 -9.00
C VAL A 19 -11.26 1.92 -7.71
N PHE A 20 -10.17 1.59 -7.02
CA PHE A 20 -9.77 2.28 -5.81
C PHE A 20 -9.52 3.76 -6.06
N VAL A 21 -8.73 4.12 -7.08
CA VAL A 21 -8.39 5.51 -7.40
C VAL A 21 -9.62 6.31 -7.80
N ILE A 22 -10.53 5.73 -8.58
CA ILE A 22 -11.78 6.40 -8.99
C ILE A 22 -12.62 6.79 -7.77
N ILE A 23 -12.60 5.99 -6.70
CA ILE A 23 -13.39 6.24 -5.48
C ILE A 23 -12.64 7.17 -4.52
N THR A 24 -11.38 6.89 -4.22
CA THR A 24 -10.65 7.60 -3.16
C THR A 24 -10.17 8.98 -3.58
N TYR A 25 -9.80 9.16 -4.85
CA TYR A 25 -9.33 10.46 -5.35
C TYR A 25 -10.37 11.59 -5.17
N PRO A 26 -11.65 11.43 -5.57
CA PRO A 26 -12.68 12.42 -5.26
C PRO A 26 -13.00 12.51 -3.77
N MET A 27 -12.95 11.39 -3.03
CA MET A 27 -13.29 11.36 -1.60
C MET A 27 -12.34 12.19 -0.74
N VAL A 28 -11.05 12.24 -1.10
CA VAL A 28 -10.05 13.07 -0.42
C VAL A 28 -10.14 14.55 -0.83
N GLY A 29 -10.86 14.86 -1.92
CA GLY A 29 -11.01 16.23 -2.43
C GLY A 29 -9.76 16.77 -3.14
N TYR A 30 -8.96 15.90 -3.77
CA TYR A 30 -7.77 16.33 -4.50
C TYR A 30 -8.12 17.14 -5.76
N TYR A 31 -7.20 18.03 -6.15
CA TYR A 31 -7.34 18.83 -7.38
C TYR A 31 -7.26 17.95 -8.63
N TRP A 32 -8.31 17.96 -9.43
CA TRP A 32 -8.42 17.23 -10.69
C TRP A 32 -7.37 17.68 -11.72
N SER A 33 -6.28 16.93 -11.78
CA SER A 33 -5.26 17.04 -12.82
C SER A 33 -4.80 15.65 -13.21
N THR A 34 -4.83 15.34 -14.51
CA THR A 34 -4.46 14.01 -15.04
C THR A 34 -3.08 13.57 -14.58
N TYR A 35 -2.12 14.50 -14.49
CA TYR A 35 -0.78 14.22 -13.99
C TYR A 35 -0.78 13.74 -12.53
N LYS A 36 -1.54 14.40 -11.65
CA LYS A 36 -1.63 14.05 -10.22
C LYS A 36 -2.40 12.75 -10.01
N VAL A 37 -3.46 12.53 -10.78
CA VAL A 37 -4.22 11.27 -10.76
C VAL A 37 -3.33 10.11 -11.20
N PHE A 38 -2.54 10.30 -12.26
CA PHE A 38 -1.63 9.27 -12.76
C PHE A 38 -0.55 8.90 -11.73
N TRP A 39 0.04 9.89 -11.05
CA TRP A 39 0.98 9.64 -9.95
C TRP A 39 0.33 8.90 -8.78
N TYR A 40 -0.89 9.29 -8.41
CA TYR A 40 -1.63 8.62 -7.35
C TYR A 40 -1.96 7.16 -7.71
N PHE A 41 -2.39 6.94 -8.95
CA PHE A 41 -2.62 5.59 -9.49
C PHE A 41 -1.35 4.74 -9.53
N TYR A 42 -0.25 5.28 -10.05
CA TYR A 42 1.02 4.58 -10.11
C TYR A 42 1.54 4.20 -8.71
N ALA A 43 1.43 5.12 -7.75
CA ALA A 43 1.80 4.85 -6.36
C ALA A 43 0.93 3.72 -5.77
N MET A 44 -0.40 3.80 -5.90
CA MET A 44 -1.28 2.76 -5.36
C MET A 44 -1.09 1.40 -6.04
N PHE A 45 -0.98 1.36 -7.37
CA PHE A 45 -0.75 0.12 -8.11
C PHE A 45 0.57 -0.53 -7.70
N SER A 46 1.65 0.26 -7.58
CA SER A 46 2.96 -0.24 -7.15
C SER A 46 2.92 -0.80 -5.73
N THR A 47 2.24 -0.13 -4.80
CA THR A 47 2.09 -0.58 -3.41
C THR A 47 1.28 -1.89 -3.32
N LEU A 48 0.18 -2.01 -4.08
CA LEU A 48 -0.62 -3.23 -4.15
C LEU A 48 0.18 -4.42 -4.70
N LEU A 49 0.89 -4.23 -5.82
CA LEU A 49 1.77 -5.26 -6.38
C LEU A 49 2.84 -5.70 -5.39
N TYR A 50 3.52 -4.74 -4.75
CA TYR A 50 4.58 -5.02 -3.79
C TYR A 50 4.08 -5.88 -2.62
N PHE A 51 2.96 -5.52 -2.03
CA PHE A 51 2.42 -6.25 -0.88
C PHE A 51 1.90 -7.64 -1.24
N THR A 52 1.29 -7.81 -2.42
CA THR A 52 0.81 -9.13 -2.87
C THR A 52 1.97 -10.07 -3.18
N TYR A 53 3.02 -9.60 -3.87
CA TYR A 53 4.19 -10.44 -4.14
C TYR A 53 5.01 -10.74 -2.89
N LEU A 54 5.10 -9.80 -1.95
CA LEU A 54 5.74 -10.05 -0.65
C LEU A 54 4.98 -11.11 0.13
N ALA A 55 3.64 -11.08 0.13
CA ALA A 55 2.82 -12.11 0.77
C ALA A 55 3.03 -13.50 0.13
N MET A 56 3.09 -13.57 -1.20
CA MET A 56 3.39 -14.80 -1.93
C MET A 56 4.79 -15.34 -1.62
N LEU A 57 5.79 -14.45 -1.45
CA LEU A 57 7.14 -14.83 -1.07
C LEU A 57 7.18 -15.40 0.36
N ILE A 58 6.53 -14.74 1.32
CA ILE A 58 6.42 -15.23 2.71
C ILE A 58 5.70 -16.59 2.77
N GLY A 59 4.61 -16.74 2.01
CA GLY A 59 3.87 -18.00 1.90
C GLY A 59 4.65 -19.11 1.20
N ALA A 60 5.59 -18.78 0.32
CA ALA A 60 6.47 -19.76 -0.32
C ALA A 60 7.59 -20.24 0.61
N ILE A 61 8.10 -19.38 1.50
CA ILE A 61 9.17 -19.70 2.45
C ILE A 61 8.64 -20.51 3.64
N THR A 62 7.38 -20.28 4.02
CA THR A 62 6.82 -20.82 5.28
C THR A 62 5.83 -21.95 5.01
N PRO A 63 6.03 -23.16 5.55
CA PRO A 63 5.08 -24.26 5.39
C PRO A 63 3.82 -24.12 6.26
N SER A 64 3.83 -23.19 7.24
CA SER A 64 2.74 -22.97 8.19
C SER A 64 2.05 -21.62 8.00
N LEU A 65 0.73 -21.67 7.86
CA LEU A 65 -0.12 -20.49 7.65
C LEU A 65 -0.02 -19.44 8.78
N PRO A 66 -0.02 -19.81 10.08
CA PRO A 66 0.03 -18.84 11.18
C PRO A 66 1.34 -18.03 11.21
N VAL A 67 2.45 -18.69 10.89
CA VAL A 67 3.78 -18.05 10.88
C VAL A 67 3.89 -17.10 9.69
N ALA A 68 3.35 -17.48 8.53
CA ALA A 68 3.29 -16.61 7.35
C ALA A 68 2.51 -15.32 7.64
N SER A 69 1.34 -15.40 8.28
CA SER A 69 0.53 -14.22 8.63
C SER A 69 1.20 -13.32 9.67
N MET A 70 1.89 -13.91 10.66
CA MET A 70 2.64 -13.14 11.66
C MET A 70 3.79 -12.37 10.99
N LEU A 71 4.56 -13.03 10.12
CA LEU A 71 5.67 -12.39 9.43
C LEU A 71 5.19 -11.26 8.53
N GLN A 72 4.10 -11.47 7.78
CA GLN A 72 3.47 -10.44 6.95
C GLN A 72 3.03 -9.21 7.77
N ALA A 73 2.40 -9.44 8.93
CA ALA A 73 1.98 -8.35 9.82
C ALA A 73 3.18 -7.55 10.37
N LEU A 74 4.29 -8.20 10.70
CA LEU A 74 5.52 -7.54 11.14
C LEU A 74 6.09 -6.63 10.04
N PHE A 75 6.14 -7.11 8.79
CA PHE A 75 6.56 -6.28 7.67
C PHE A 75 5.66 -5.05 7.51
N TYR A 76 4.33 -5.21 7.59
CA TYR A 76 3.40 -4.09 7.51
C TYR A 76 3.60 -3.06 8.63
N MET A 77 3.87 -3.50 9.87
CA MET A 77 4.19 -2.60 10.98
C MET A 77 5.44 -1.77 10.70
N ILE A 78 6.50 -2.39 10.16
CA ILE A 78 7.74 -1.68 9.82
C ILE A 78 7.47 -0.62 8.75
N PHE A 79 6.75 -0.98 7.67
CA PHE A 79 6.39 0.00 6.64
C PHE A 79 5.55 1.15 7.20
N TYR A 80 4.60 0.85 8.10
CA TYR A 80 3.77 1.85 8.73
C TYR A 80 4.57 2.81 9.60
N LEU A 81 5.58 2.32 10.34
CA LEU A 81 6.47 3.16 11.16
C LEU A 81 7.19 4.23 10.34
N PHE A 82 7.63 3.90 9.13
CA PHE A 82 8.35 4.82 8.26
C PHE A 82 7.46 5.80 7.49
N THR A 83 6.14 5.76 7.64
CA THR A 83 5.22 6.71 6.98
C THR A 83 5.23 8.11 7.58
N GLY A 84 5.95 8.33 8.69
CA GLY A 84 6.06 9.63 9.34
C GLY A 84 4.84 10.03 10.17
N LEU A 85 3.82 9.18 10.28
CA LEU A 85 2.61 9.43 11.09
C LEU A 85 2.89 9.43 12.60
N LEU A 86 3.91 8.69 13.04
CA LEU A 86 4.30 8.56 14.44
C LEU A 86 5.26 9.67 14.92
N ILE A 87 5.59 10.65 14.07
CA ILE A 87 6.40 11.80 14.45
C ILE A 87 5.45 12.91 14.91
N PRO A 88 5.25 13.12 16.23
CA PRO A 88 4.44 14.24 16.71
C PRO A 88 5.06 15.55 16.25
N LYS A 89 4.26 16.41 15.61
CA LYS A 89 4.70 17.77 15.24
C LYS A 89 5.01 18.55 16.53
N PRO A 90 6.11 19.30 16.60
CA PRO A 90 6.42 20.11 17.77
C PRO A 90 5.29 21.12 18.01
N VAL A 91 4.71 21.09 19.21
CA VAL A 91 3.68 22.03 19.66
C VAL A 91 4.36 23.38 19.88
N ARG A 92 4.22 24.32 18.94
CA ARG A 92 4.63 25.72 19.14
C ARG A 92 3.62 26.41 20.05
N TYR A 93 3.91 26.46 21.35
CA TYR A 93 3.22 27.32 22.33
C TYR A 93 3.60 28.82 22.21
N PHE A 94 4.03 29.29 21.04
CA PHE A 94 4.64 30.62 20.89
C PHE A 94 4.03 31.44 19.75
N ALA A 95 2.71 31.60 19.77
CA ALA A 95 1.99 32.54 18.90
C ALA A 95 0.86 33.31 19.62
N LEU A 96 0.82 33.27 20.95
CA LEU A 96 -0.02 34.13 21.78
C LEU A 96 0.88 34.81 22.82
N GLY A 97 1.48 35.93 22.39
CA GLY A 97 2.30 36.85 23.17
C GLY A 97 2.54 38.09 22.35
#